data_AF-A0A7X3R8N4-F1
#
_entry.id   AF-A0A7X3R8N4-F1
#
_cell.length_a   1.000
_cell.length_b   1.000
_cell.length_c   1.000
_cell.angle_alpha   90.00
_cell.angle_beta   90.00
_cell.angle_gamma   90.00
#
_symmetry.space_group_name_H-M   'P 1'
#
loop_
_entity.id
_entity.type
_entity.pdbx_description
1 polymer ?
#
loop_
_entity_poly.entity_id
_entity_poly.type
_entity_poly.pdbx_seq_one_letter_code
_entity_poly.pdbx_strand_id
1 'polypeptide(L)'
;YALAYARELEPVYDAVFVDEAQDLPPIFLRLCFKLLKDPGRLVYAYDELQSLRGVSLPSPEEIFGKNEDGSPKVRFDDTGHPAPRRDIMLSKCYRNSKPVLATAFALGFGIYRKPSHGTGTGLVQMFDRAPIWEDIGYRVRDGALRDGSAVTLDRTEDTSPGFLEDHSDPDDLIRFITFRNADEQTDWLTEAIAENLNKDELRHDDIMVINPDPISTRLNVEPVRSRLKEMGIRSHLAGVDTDPNTFFRPGKASVTLTGIHRAKGNEAGMVYIINAQDCHSAVRNLASVRIGLFTAITRSKAWVRVLGFGESMAMLKAEYEKLKARRFELQFTYPTSEQREQLRLIHKDRTTADLKRFRNRDRHLDDLLYELESGEVQIEDLDGETIARIRNVLME
;
A
#
# COMPACT_ATOMS: atom_id res chain seq x y z
N TYR A 1 -10.72 28.33 3.27
CA TYR A 1 -10.58 29.81 3.25
C TYR A 1 -10.41 30.42 1.86
N ALA A 2 -9.80 29.76 0.87
CA ALA A 2 -9.68 30.32 -0.51
C ALA A 2 -11.02 30.45 -1.28
N LEU A 3 -12.01 29.58 -1.02
CA LEU A 3 -13.33 29.61 -1.68
C LEU A 3 -14.23 30.79 -1.27
N ALA A 4 -13.88 31.53 -0.21
CA ALA A 4 -14.68 32.67 0.25
C ALA A 4 -14.41 33.97 -0.54
N TYR A 5 -13.34 34.00 -1.34
CA TYR A 5 -12.89 35.21 -2.08
C TYR A 5 -13.12 35.15 -3.59
N ALA A 6 -13.47 33.99 -4.15
CA ALA A 6 -13.88 33.88 -5.55
C ALA A 6 -15.37 34.24 -5.65
N ARG A 7 -15.68 35.46 -6.12
CA ARG A 7 -17.07 35.93 -6.18
C ARG A 7 -17.91 35.19 -7.22
N GLU A 8 -17.31 34.72 -8.32
CA GLU A 8 -17.94 33.83 -9.30
C GLU A 8 -16.86 32.90 -9.90
N LEU A 9 -17.17 31.60 -10.01
CA LEU A 9 -16.33 30.62 -10.70
C LEU A 9 -16.82 30.55 -12.15
N GLU A 10 -16.10 31.21 -13.07
CA GLU A 10 -16.43 31.15 -14.49
C GLU A 10 -16.03 29.79 -15.09
N PRO A 11 -16.94 29.11 -15.82
CA PRO A 11 -16.60 27.91 -16.58
C PRO A 11 -15.61 28.19 -17.71
N VAL A 12 -14.45 27.52 -17.70
CA VAL A 12 -13.36 27.77 -18.66
C VAL A 12 -13.13 26.59 -19.59
N TYR A 13 -13.32 25.36 -19.12
CA TYR A 13 -12.92 24.14 -19.82
C TYR A 13 -14.10 23.39 -20.42
N ASP A 14 -13.92 22.82 -21.61
CA ASP A 14 -14.90 21.91 -22.21
C ASP A 14 -14.74 20.47 -21.67
N ALA A 15 -13.52 20.11 -21.25
CA ALA A 15 -13.21 18.84 -20.62
C ALA A 15 -12.06 18.98 -19.62
N VAL A 16 -12.10 18.17 -18.56
CA VAL A 16 -11.03 18.02 -17.56
C VAL A 16 -10.76 16.54 -17.36
N PHE A 17 -9.49 16.15 -17.47
CA PHE A 17 -9.00 14.83 -17.11
C PHE A 17 -8.19 14.92 -15.82
N VAL A 18 -8.54 14.09 -14.83
CA VAL A 18 -7.84 14.01 -13.55
C VAL A 18 -7.25 12.62 -13.42
N ASP A 19 -5.93 12.52 -13.47
CA ASP A 19 -5.23 11.27 -13.20
C ASP A 19 -4.94 11.11 -11.70
N GLU A 20 -4.76 9.87 -11.24
CA GLU A 20 -4.45 9.53 -9.84
C GLU A 20 -5.40 10.21 -8.82
N ALA A 21 -6.69 10.24 -9.12
CA ALA A 21 -7.67 11.02 -8.37
C ALA A 21 -7.82 10.60 -6.90
N GLN A 22 -7.41 9.38 -6.53
CA GLN A 22 -7.37 8.90 -5.14
C GLN A 22 -6.37 9.67 -4.26
N ASP A 23 -5.36 10.33 -4.85
CA ASP A 23 -4.40 11.15 -4.09
C ASP A 23 -4.91 12.58 -3.84
N LEU A 24 -6.01 12.96 -4.50
CA LEU A 24 -6.57 14.30 -4.48
C LEU A 24 -7.79 14.37 -3.56
N PRO A 25 -7.95 15.44 -2.77
CA PRO A 25 -9.10 15.58 -1.91
C PRO A 25 -10.37 15.78 -2.76
N PRO A 26 -11.56 15.31 -2.32
CA PRO A 26 -12.82 15.46 -3.07
C PRO A 26 -13.14 16.90 -3.49
N ILE A 27 -12.69 17.89 -2.72
CA ILE A 27 -12.87 19.32 -3.06
C ILE A 27 -12.18 19.71 -4.38
N PHE A 28 -11.08 19.04 -4.74
CA PHE A 28 -10.39 19.26 -6.00
C PHE A 28 -11.24 18.81 -7.19
N LEU A 29 -11.87 17.63 -7.09
CA LEU A 29 -12.80 17.14 -8.12
C LEU A 29 -14.03 18.03 -8.24
N ARG A 30 -14.58 18.53 -7.11
CA ARG A 30 -15.67 19.52 -7.11
C ARG A 30 -15.27 20.81 -7.84
N LEU A 31 -14.04 21.28 -7.65
CA LEU A 31 -13.52 22.46 -8.33
C LEU A 31 -13.42 22.21 -9.85
N CYS A 32 -12.83 21.08 -10.26
CA CYS A 32 -12.75 20.70 -11.66
C CYS A 32 -14.13 20.65 -12.31
N PHE A 33 -15.12 20.06 -11.63
CA PHE A 33 -16.50 20.00 -12.10
C PHE A 33 -17.13 21.39 -12.29
N LYS A 34 -16.87 22.33 -11.39
CA LYS A 34 -17.39 23.71 -11.48
C LYS A 34 -16.74 24.56 -12.59
N LEU A 35 -15.54 24.19 -13.03
CA LEU A 35 -14.82 24.89 -14.09
C LEU A 35 -15.23 24.43 -15.50
N LEU A 36 -16.14 23.46 -15.61
CA LEU A 36 -16.62 22.92 -16.88
C LEU A 36 -17.77 23.75 -17.46
N LYS A 37 -17.64 24.13 -18.74
CA LYS A 37 -18.73 24.71 -19.54
C LYS A 37 -19.81 23.68 -19.79
N ASP A 38 -21.04 24.10 -20.06
CA ASP A 38 -22.10 23.20 -20.50
C ASP A 38 -22.09 23.05 -22.04
N PRO A 39 -22.05 21.84 -22.62
CA PRO A 39 -21.94 20.52 -21.98
C PRO A 39 -20.47 20.10 -21.73
N GLY A 40 -20.14 19.88 -20.45
CA GLY A 40 -18.77 19.65 -20.00
C GLY A 40 -18.48 18.19 -19.67
N ARG A 41 -17.21 17.78 -19.79
CA ARG A 41 -16.78 16.40 -19.51
C ARG A 41 -15.73 16.36 -18.40
N LEU A 42 -16.06 15.75 -17.26
CA LEU A 42 -15.07 15.38 -16.25
C LEU A 42 -14.77 13.89 -16.41
N VAL A 43 -13.50 13.55 -16.58
CA VAL A 43 -13.00 12.17 -16.53
C VAL A 43 -11.96 12.11 -15.42
N TYR A 44 -12.09 11.17 -14.50
CA TYR A 44 -11.09 10.95 -13.47
C TYR A 44 -10.74 9.47 -13.38
N ALA A 45 -9.44 9.17 -13.38
CA ALA A 45 -8.90 7.83 -13.25
C ALA A 45 -8.30 7.67 -11.85
N TYR A 46 -8.48 6.51 -11.24
CA TYR A 46 -7.93 6.23 -9.91
C TYR A 46 -7.76 4.71 -9.67
N ASP A 47 -6.90 4.37 -8.73
CA ASP A 47 -6.69 3.01 -8.22
C ASP A 47 -6.95 2.99 -6.71
N GLU A 48 -7.98 2.25 -6.28
CA GLU A 48 -8.40 2.11 -4.87
C GLU A 48 -7.27 1.61 -3.96
N LEU A 49 -6.30 0.86 -4.49
CA LEU A 49 -5.28 0.17 -3.70
C LEU A 49 -3.97 0.94 -3.58
N GLN A 50 -3.78 1.97 -4.40
CA GLN A 50 -2.57 2.79 -4.39
C GLN A 50 -2.75 4.09 -3.59
N SER A 51 -3.82 4.20 -2.79
CA SER A 51 -3.99 5.31 -1.85
C SER A 51 -3.07 5.12 -0.65
N LEU A 52 -1.92 5.81 -0.64
CA LEU A 52 -1.00 5.84 0.50
C LEU A 52 -1.57 6.59 1.73
N ARG A 53 -2.75 7.21 1.57
CA ARG A 53 -3.48 7.89 2.65
C ARG A 53 -4.49 6.98 3.35
N GLY A 54 -4.67 5.73 2.88
CA GLY A 54 -5.57 4.76 3.51
C GLY A 54 -7.06 5.12 3.42
N VAL A 55 -7.42 6.10 2.59
CA VAL A 55 -8.81 6.53 2.34
C VAL A 55 -9.14 6.23 0.88
N SER A 56 -10.21 5.45 0.66
CA SER A 56 -10.79 5.22 -0.67
C SER A 56 -11.43 6.49 -1.21
N LEU A 57 -11.54 6.58 -2.53
CA LEU A 57 -12.23 7.71 -3.14
C LEU A 57 -13.73 7.61 -2.80
N PRO A 58 -14.38 8.65 -2.24
CA PRO A 58 -15.79 8.57 -1.89
C PRO A 58 -16.68 8.33 -3.11
N SER A 59 -17.92 7.90 -2.88
CA SER A 59 -18.88 7.75 -3.98
C SER A 59 -19.10 9.10 -4.70
N PRO A 60 -19.41 9.09 -6.00
CA PRO A 60 -19.66 10.34 -6.73
C PRO A 60 -20.79 11.18 -6.13
N GLU A 61 -21.79 10.55 -5.53
CA GLU A 61 -22.86 11.22 -4.78
C GLU A 61 -22.30 11.99 -3.57
N GLU A 62 -21.31 11.44 -2.87
CA GLU A 62 -20.61 12.11 -1.77
C GLU A 62 -19.65 13.20 -2.28
N ILE A 63 -18.96 12.96 -3.40
CA ILE A 63 -18.04 13.92 -4.00
C ILE A 63 -18.81 15.10 -4.58
N PHE A 64 -19.81 14.91 -5.43
CA PHE A 64 -20.46 16.01 -6.15
C PHE A 64 -21.73 16.51 -5.47
N GLY A 65 -22.34 15.70 -4.60
CA GLY A 65 -23.56 16.05 -3.88
C GLY A 65 -24.82 15.89 -4.72
N LYS A 66 -25.91 16.47 -4.22
CA LYS A 66 -27.25 16.42 -4.81
C LYS A 66 -27.70 17.81 -5.27
N ASN A 67 -28.59 17.85 -6.26
CA ASN A 67 -29.36 19.01 -6.67
C ASN A 67 -30.42 19.36 -5.60
N GLU A 68 -31.08 20.52 -5.76
CA GLU A 68 -32.13 20.98 -4.83
C GLU A 68 -33.33 20.03 -4.74
N ASP A 69 -33.61 19.30 -5.82
CA ASP A 69 -34.66 18.28 -5.90
C ASP A 69 -34.25 16.93 -5.26
N GLY A 70 -33.05 16.85 -4.68
CA GLY A 70 -32.50 15.64 -4.07
C GLY A 70 -31.91 14.62 -5.06
N SER A 71 -31.92 14.91 -6.36
CA SER A 71 -31.26 14.07 -7.37
C SER A 71 -29.72 14.20 -7.30
N PRO A 72 -28.93 13.13 -7.49
CA PRO A 72 -27.47 13.28 -7.59
C PRO A 72 -27.04 14.19 -8.74
N LYS A 73 -26.05 15.06 -8.50
CA LYS A 73 -25.48 15.95 -9.54
C LYS A 73 -24.74 15.19 -10.62
N VAL A 74 -24.12 14.08 -10.23
CA VAL A 74 -23.43 13.16 -11.12
C VAL A 74 -24.04 11.79 -10.87
N ARG A 75 -24.44 11.10 -11.94
CA ARG A 75 -24.90 9.72 -11.89
C ARG A 75 -24.18 8.88 -12.93
N PHE A 76 -23.82 7.67 -12.53
CA PHE A 76 -23.16 6.67 -13.37
C PHE A 76 -24.13 5.64 -13.95
N ASP A 77 -25.43 5.78 -13.65
CA ASP A 77 -26.48 4.85 -14.05
C ASP A 77 -26.72 4.81 -15.57
N ASP A 78 -27.03 3.60 -16.03
CA ASP A 78 -27.37 3.28 -17.40
C ASP A 78 -28.79 3.80 -17.68
N THR A 79 -28.90 4.93 -18.39
CA THR A 79 -30.17 5.65 -18.63
C THR A 79 -31.19 4.90 -19.50
N GLY A 80 -31.07 3.58 -19.68
CA GLY A 80 -31.95 2.77 -20.55
C GLY A 80 -31.79 3.07 -22.05
N HIS A 81 -30.89 3.98 -22.42
CA HIS A 81 -30.46 4.29 -23.77
C HIS A 81 -29.04 3.75 -23.99
N PRO A 82 -28.60 3.49 -25.24
CA PRO A 82 -27.21 3.14 -25.53
C PRO A 82 -26.31 4.35 -25.28
N ALA A 83 -26.10 4.68 -24.01
CA ALA A 83 -25.16 5.69 -23.56
C ALA A 83 -23.82 5.00 -23.27
N PRO A 84 -22.68 5.63 -23.59
CA PRO A 84 -21.39 5.07 -23.22
C PRO A 84 -21.29 4.94 -21.70
N ARG A 85 -20.78 3.78 -21.24
CA ARG A 85 -20.57 3.50 -19.81
C ARG A 85 -19.79 4.65 -19.17
N ARG A 86 -20.32 5.15 -18.06
CA ARG A 86 -19.72 6.25 -17.30
C ARG A 86 -18.69 5.77 -16.29
N ASP A 87 -18.78 4.50 -15.89
CA ASP A 87 -17.80 3.83 -15.03
C ASP A 87 -17.16 2.67 -15.80
N ILE A 88 -15.82 2.67 -15.89
CA ILE A 88 -15.05 1.71 -16.68
C ILE A 88 -13.98 1.11 -15.78
N MET A 89 -14.17 -0.17 -15.45
CA MET A 89 -13.21 -0.96 -14.68
C MET A 89 -12.20 -1.62 -15.61
N LEU A 90 -10.91 -1.43 -15.34
CA LEU A 90 -9.81 -2.02 -16.10
C LEU A 90 -9.23 -3.23 -15.35
N SER A 91 -9.76 -4.41 -15.65
CA SER A 91 -9.40 -5.66 -14.95
C SER A 91 -8.08 -6.29 -15.43
N LYS A 92 -7.60 -5.90 -16.61
CA LYS A 92 -6.39 -6.45 -17.25
C LYS A 92 -5.15 -5.66 -16.84
N CYS A 93 -4.15 -6.35 -16.28
CA CYS A 93 -2.85 -5.75 -15.98
C CYS A 93 -1.81 -6.20 -17.01
N TYR A 94 -1.19 -5.22 -17.68
CA TYR A 94 -0.11 -5.45 -18.66
C TYR A 94 1.28 -5.08 -18.11
N ARG A 95 1.38 -4.83 -16.81
CA ARG A 95 2.59 -4.33 -16.15
C ARG A 95 3.20 -5.38 -15.24
N ASN A 96 2.42 -5.86 -14.28
CA ASN A 96 2.88 -6.77 -13.25
C ASN A 96 2.39 -8.18 -13.59
N SER A 97 3.27 -9.17 -13.44
CA SER A 97 2.92 -10.58 -13.57
C SER A 97 1.91 -11.02 -12.51
N LYS A 98 1.26 -12.17 -12.73
CA LYS A 98 0.31 -12.73 -11.77
C LYS A 98 0.97 -13.00 -10.41
N PRO A 99 2.16 -13.62 -10.30
CA PRO A 99 2.90 -13.78 -9.07
C PRO A 99 3.14 -12.47 -8.32
N VAL A 100 3.54 -11.41 -9.03
CA VAL A 100 3.85 -10.10 -8.44
C VAL A 100 2.60 -9.46 -7.88
N LEU A 101 1.50 -9.43 -8.64
CA LEU A 101 0.22 -8.90 -8.15
C LEU A 101 -0.30 -9.70 -6.98
N ALA A 102 -0.39 -11.02 -7.10
CA ALA A 102 -0.90 -11.88 -6.03
C ALA A 102 -0.09 -11.72 -4.74
N THR A 103 1.23 -11.55 -4.85
CA THR A 103 2.11 -11.30 -3.70
C THR A 103 1.85 -9.94 -3.08
N ALA A 104 1.72 -8.89 -3.89
CA ALA A 104 1.35 -7.56 -3.41
C ALA A 104 0.01 -7.60 -2.67
N PHE A 105 -1.02 -8.21 -3.23
CA PHE A 105 -2.34 -8.36 -2.61
C PHE A 105 -2.28 -9.19 -1.32
N ALA A 106 -1.63 -10.35 -1.34
CA ALA A 106 -1.58 -11.24 -0.19
C ALA A 106 -0.96 -10.55 1.03
N LEU A 107 0.16 -9.84 0.82
CA LEU A 107 0.85 -9.13 1.88
C LEU A 107 0.13 -7.84 2.26
N GLY A 108 -0.36 -7.08 1.28
CA GLY A 108 -1.11 -5.84 1.45
C GLY A 108 -2.38 -6.02 2.28
N PHE A 109 -3.08 -7.14 2.06
CA PHE A 109 -4.32 -7.48 2.77
C PHE A 109 -4.10 -8.36 4.00
N GLY A 110 -2.90 -8.93 4.19
CA GLY A 110 -2.62 -9.86 5.28
C GLY A 110 -3.37 -11.19 5.14
N ILE A 111 -3.54 -11.68 3.91
CA ILE A 111 -4.29 -12.92 3.59
C ILE A 111 -3.75 -14.12 4.38
N TYR A 112 -2.42 -14.23 4.48
CA TYR A 112 -1.75 -15.35 5.16
C TYR A 112 -1.08 -14.97 6.48
N ARG A 113 -1.33 -13.75 6.95
CA ARG A 113 -0.85 -13.23 8.23
C ARG A 113 -1.50 -14.00 9.37
N LYS A 114 -0.77 -14.20 10.47
CA LYS A 114 -1.35 -14.81 11.68
C LYS A 114 -2.41 -13.87 12.27
N PRO A 115 -3.58 -14.39 12.71
CA PRO A 115 -4.60 -13.57 13.35
C PRO A 115 -4.08 -12.79 14.56
N SER A 116 -4.55 -11.56 14.73
CA SER A 116 -4.32 -10.80 15.97
C SER A 116 -5.44 -11.09 16.98
N HIS A 117 -5.09 -11.03 18.27
CA HIS A 117 -6.02 -11.34 19.38
C HIS A 117 -7.32 -10.51 19.34
N GLY A 118 -7.31 -9.28 18.81
CA GLY A 118 -8.49 -8.40 18.80
C GLY A 118 -9.42 -8.47 17.59
N THR A 119 -9.07 -9.17 16.51
CA THR A 119 -9.92 -9.19 15.28
C THR A 119 -10.36 -10.59 14.84
N GLY A 120 -9.72 -11.64 15.39
CA GLY A 120 -9.97 -13.02 15.00
C GLY A 120 -9.59 -13.34 13.55
N THR A 121 -8.92 -12.43 12.83
CA THR A 121 -8.49 -12.61 11.44
C THR A 121 -7.06 -12.10 11.22
N GLY A 122 -6.37 -12.70 10.24
CA GLY A 122 -5.07 -12.23 9.75
C GLY A 122 -5.18 -10.96 8.92
N LEU A 123 -6.37 -10.73 8.34
CA LEU A 123 -6.64 -9.63 7.43
C LEU A 123 -6.31 -8.30 8.09
N VAL A 124 -5.61 -7.47 7.34
CA VAL A 124 -5.27 -6.12 7.74
C VAL A 124 -6.29 -5.16 7.16
N GLN A 125 -6.79 -5.39 5.95
CA GLN A 125 -7.78 -4.55 5.29
C GLN A 125 -8.69 -5.38 4.40
N MET A 126 -9.81 -4.79 3.96
CA MET A 126 -10.73 -5.41 3.01
C MET A 126 -11.49 -4.36 2.23
N PHE A 127 -11.89 -4.70 1.00
CA PHE A 127 -12.80 -3.87 0.20
C PHE A 127 -14.18 -3.77 0.82
N ASP A 128 -14.83 -2.62 0.62
CA ASP A 128 -16.19 -2.40 1.11
C ASP A 128 -17.23 -3.26 0.40
N ARG A 129 -16.95 -3.63 -0.86
CA ARG A 129 -17.85 -4.41 -1.71
C ARG A 129 -17.12 -5.58 -2.37
N ALA A 130 -17.74 -6.76 -2.34
CA ALA A 130 -17.21 -7.97 -2.95
C ALA A 130 -16.91 -7.85 -4.47
N PRO A 131 -17.76 -7.20 -5.30
CA PRO A 131 -17.53 -7.09 -6.74
C PRO A 131 -16.19 -6.42 -7.13
N ILE A 132 -15.59 -5.64 -6.24
CA ILE A 132 -14.29 -4.99 -6.49
C ILE A 132 -13.20 -6.03 -6.81
N TRP A 133 -13.28 -7.24 -6.22
CA TRP A 133 -12.35 -8.33 -6.57
C TRP A 133 -12.44 -8.71 -8.05
N GLU A 134 -13.65 -8.75 -8.62
CA GLU A 134 -13.87 -9.04 -10.03
C GLU A 134 -13.43 -7.86 -10.91
N ASP A 135 -13.74 -6.64 -10.49
CA ASP A 135 -13.39 -5.40 -11.20
C ASP A 135 -11.87 -5.25 -11.38
N ILE A 136 -11.09 -5.62 -10.38
CA ILE A 136 -9.61 -5.59 -10.44
C ILE A 136 -9.01 -6.86 -11.09
N GLY A 137 -9.84 -7.80 -11.54
CA GLY A 137 -9.45 -8.94 -12.36
C GLY A 137 -9.19 -10.27 -11.64
N TYR A 138 -9.63 -10.42 -10.38
CA TYR A 138 -9.73 -11.73 -9.73
C TYR A 138 -11.04 -12.43 -10.07
N ARG A 139 -11.06 -13.76 -9.98
CA ARG A 139 -12.27 -14.57 -10.08
C ARG A 139 -12.34 -15.56 -8.93
N VAL A 140 -13.55 -15.86 -8.49
CA VAL A 140 -13.79 -16.94 -7.52
C VAL A 140 -13.51 -18.27 -8.21
N ARG A 141 -12.48 -18.97 -7.74
CA ARG A 141 -12.16 -20.34 -8.17
C ARG A 141 -12.93 -21.37 -7.34
N ASP A 142 -13.05 -21.12 -6.04
CA ASP A 142 -13.74 -21.98 -5.08
C ASP A 142 -14.33 -21.15 -3.94
N GLY A 143 -15.42 -21.63 -3.34
CA GLY A 143 -16.12 -20.95 -2.25
C GLY A 143 -16.96 -19.75 -2.71
N ALA A 144 -17.08 -18.72 -1.86
CA ALA A 144 -17.91 -17.54 -2.15
C ALA A 144 -17.42 -16.28 -1.43
N LEU A 145 -17.51 -15.12 -2.09
CA LEU A 145 -17.34 -13.79 -1.49
C LEU A 145 -18.55 -13.39 -0.65
N ARG A 146 -18.78 -14.13 0.44
CA ARG A 146 -19.89 -13.93 1.38
C ARG A 146 -19.36 -13.97 2.81
N ASP A 147 -19.88 -13.11 3.68
CA ASP A 147 -19.52 -13.03 5.10
C ASP A 147 -19.32 -14.41 5.75
N GLY A 148 -18.15 -14.60 6.35
CA GLY A 148 -17.74 -15.81 7.06
C GLY A 148 -17.45 -17.03 6.17
N SER A 149 -17.60 -16.92 4.84
CA SER A 149 -17.39 -18.05 3.93
C SER A 149 -15.93 -18.12 3.47
N ALA A 150 -15.40 -19.33 3.34
CA ALA A 150 -14.10 -19.54 2.70
C ALA A 150 -14.18 -19.18 1.21
N VAL A 151 -13.11 -18.60 0.68
CA VAL A 151 -13.00 -18.24 -0.73
C VAL A 151 -11.57 -18.45 -1.23
N THR A 152 -11.46 -18.92 -2.47
CA THR A 152 -10.22 -18.96 -3.25
C THR A 152 -10.38 -18.05 -4.45
N LEU A 153 -9.54 -17.02 -4.54
CA LEU A 153 -9.48 -16.10 -5.67
C LEU A 153 -8.25 -16.36 -6.52
N ASP A 154 -8.41 -16.26 -7.83
CA ASP A 154 -7.32 -16.39 -8.79
C ASP A 154 -7.39 -15.34 -9.90
N ARG A 155 -6.26 -15.06 -10.55
CA ARG A 155 -6.18 -14.27 -11.78
C ARG A 155 -5.98 -15.21 -12.97
N THR A 156 -6.71 -14.92 -14.05
CA THR A 156 -6.69 -15.71 -15.29
C THR A 156 -5.71 -15.12 -16.30
N GLU A 157 -5.35 -15.88 -17.34
CA GLU A 157 -4.53 -15.36 -18.46
C GLU A 157 -5.15 -14.14 -19.16
N ASP A 158 -6.48 -14.00 -19.11
CA ASP A 158 -7.19 -12.84 -19.66
C ASP A 158 -6.94 -11.55 -18.85
N THR A 159 -6.80 -11.68 -17.52
CA THR A 159 -6.59 -10.54 -16.59
C THR A 159 -5.12 -10.33 -16.21
N SER A 160 -4.29 -11.36 -16.40
CA SER A 160 -2.84 -11.33 -16.23
C SER A 160 -2.18 -12.16 -17.35
N PRO A 161 -1.76 -11.52 -18.44
CA PRO A 161 -1.14 -12.21 -19.58
C PRO A 161 0.13 -12.97 -19.20
N GLY A 162 0.27 -14.22 -19.67
CA GLY A 162 1.39 -15.11 -19.33
C GLY A 162 2.78 -14.60 -19.74
N PHE A 163 2.87 -13.78 -20.80
CA PHE A 163 4.17 -13.26 -21.26
C PHE A 163 4.90 -12.40 -20.21
N LEU A 164 4.20 -11.92 -19.17
CA LEU A 164 4.77 -11.17 -18.06
C LEU A 164 5.51 -12.05 -17.04
N GLU A 165 5.34 -13.37 -17.09
CA GLU A 165 6.02 -14.33 -16.22
C GLU A 165 6.83 -15.38 -16.98
N ASP A 166 6.55 -15.63 -18.26
CA ASP A 166 7.24 -16.66 -19.05
C ASP A 166 8.74 -16.39 -19.29
N HIS A 167 9.21 -15.16 -19.04
CA HIS A 167 10.60 -14.78 -19.28
C HIS A 167 11.58 -15.23 -18.18
N SER A 168 11.08 -15.64 -17.01
CA SER A 168 11.90 -16.03 -15.86
C SER A 168 11.25 -17.15 -15.06
N ASP A 169 12.05 -17.92 -14.32
CA ASP A 169 11.52 -18.85 -13.33
C ASP A 169 10.72 -18.07 -12.25
N PRO A 170 9.53 -18.54 -11.81
CA PRO A 170 8.78 -17.92 -10.73
C PRO A 170 9.59 -17.66 -9.45
N ASP A 171 10.59 -18.51 -9.16
CA ASP A 171 11.49 -18.38 -8.02
C ASP A 171 12.51 -17.26 -8.20
N ASP A 172 12.74 -16.83 -9.43
CA ASP A 172 13.53 -15.66 -9.76
C ASP A 172 12.70 -14.38 -9.87
N LEU A 173 11.42 -14.43 -10.25
CA LEU A 173 10.57 -13.25 -10.32
C LEU A 173 10.51 -12.51 -8.98
N ILE A 174 10.32 -13.24 -7.88
CA ILE A 174 10.16 -12.66 -6.54
C ILE A 174 11.00 -13.43 -5.53
N ARG A 175 11.86 -12.72 -4.80
CA ARG A 175 12.65 -13.31 -3.71
C ARG A 175 12.47 -12.54 -2.41
N PHE A 176 12.23 -13.29 -1.33
CA PHE A 176 12.23 -12.79 0.05
C PHE A 176 13.50 -13.26 0.76
N ILE A 177 14.34 -12.31 1.17
CA ILE A 177 15.66 -12.59 1.75
C ILE A 177 15.74 -12.00 3.14
N THR A 178 16.07 -12.85 4.11
CA THR A 178 16.18 -12.49 5.53
C THR A 178 17.65 -12.49 5.94
N PHE A 179 18.12 -11.38 6.48
CA PHE A 179 19.48 -11.17 6.96
C PHE A 179 19.54 -11.16 8.49
N ARG A 180 20.75 -11.21 9.05
CA ARG A 180 20.94 -11.10 10.51
C ARG A 180 20.81 -9.65 10.99
N ASN A 181 21.21 -8.69 10.16
CA ASN A 181 21.22 -7.27 10.49
C ASN A 181 21.17 -6.39 9.22
N ALA A 182 21.13 -5.08 9.42
CA ALA A 182 21.06 -4.09 8.35
C ALA A 182 22.36 -4.02 7.49
N ASP A 183 23.52 -4.29 8.08
CA ASP A 183 24.80 -4.25 7.37
C ASP A 183 24.88 -5.40 6.36
N GLU A 184 24.51 -6.62 6.76
CA GLU A 184 24.45 -7.77 5.84
C GLU A 184 23.47 -7.56 4.70
N GLN A 185 22.32 -6.97 4.98
CA GLN A 185 21.37 -6.59 3.94
C GLN A 185 21.99 -5.60 2.94
N THR A 186 22.71 -4.60 3.47
CA THR A 186 23.36 -3.56 2.65
C THR A 186 24.43 -4.15 1.76
N ASP A 187 25.30 -4.99 2.33
CA ASP A 187 26.38 -5.65 1.60
C ASP A 187 25.81 -6.49 0.47
N TRP A 188 24.86 -7.38 0.78
CA TRP A 188 24.21 -8.23 -0.22
C TRP A 188 23.50 -7.41 -1.31
N LEU A 189 22.79 -6.34 -0.95
CA LEU A 189 22.10 -5.47 -1.90
C LEU A 189 23.09 -4.84 -2.88
N THR A 190 24.20 -4.30 -2.37
CA THR A 190 25.18 -3.60 -3.21
C THR A 190 25.89 -4.55 -4.17
N GLU A 191 26.18 -5.77 -3.73
CA GLU A 191 26.69 -6.86 -4.57
C GLU A 191 25.69 -7.26 -5.64
N ALA A 192 24.41 -7.42 -5.27
CA ALA A 192 23.35 -7.78 -6.23
C ALA A 192 23.13 -6.68 -7.29
N ILE A 193 23.19 -5.41 -6.91
CA ILE A 193 23.14 -4.29 -7.87
C ILE A 193 24.36 -4.33 -8.79
N ALA A 194 25.55 -4.58 -8.27
CA ALA A 194 26.76 -4.68 -9.09
C ALA A 194 26.67 -5.86 -10.07
N GLU A 195 26.12 -7.00 -9.65
CA GLU A 195 25.86 -8.14 -10.52
C GLU A 195 24.85 -7.80 -11.63
N ASN A 196 23.73 -7.17 -11.27
CA ASN A 196 22.73 -6.73 -12.24
C ASN A 196 23.30 -5.80 -13.32
N LEU A 197 24.15 -4.86 -12.92
CA LEU A 197 24.76 -3.89 -13.85
C LEU A 197 25.84 -4.53 -14.74
N ASN A 198 26.63 -5.47 -14.21
CA ASN A 198 27.82 -5.99 -14.90
C ASN A 198 27.61 -7.33 -15.59
N LYS A 199 26.63 -8.13 -15.16
CA LYS A 199 26.37 -9.48 -15.70
C LYS A 199 25.00 -9.60 -16.34
N ASP A 200 23.96 -9.04 -15.72
CA ASP A 200 22.59 -9.12 -16.24
C ASP A 200 22.28 -8.01 -17.25
N GLU A 201 23.26 -7.14 -17.53
CA GLU A 201 23.19 -6.03 -18.48
C GLU A 201 22.04 -5.04 -18.23
N LEU A 202 21.55 -4.97 -16.97
CA LEU A 202 20.55 -3.98 -16.60
C LEU A 202 21.15 -2.58 -16.65
N ARG A 203 20.39 -1.63 -17.17
CA ARG A 203 20.79 -0.22 -17.10
C ARG A 203 20.53 0.28 -15.68
N HIS A 204 21.17 1.39 -15.34
CA HIS A 204 21.02 1.97 -14.01
C HIS A 204 19.59 2.47 -13.73
N ASP A 205 18.87 2.89 -14.78
CA ASP A 205 17.46 3.29 -14.72
C ASP A 205 16.49 2.10 -14.80
N ASP A 206 16.98 0.88 -15.01
CA ASP A 206 16.19 -0.34 -14.86
C ASP A 206 16.18 -0.86 -13.41
N ILE A 207 16.96 -0.24 -12.50
CA ILE A 207 17.09 -0.63 -11.08
C ILE A 207 16.58 0.49 -10.17
N MET A 208 15.71 0.12 -9.22
CA MET A 208 15.21 1.02 -8.19
C MET A 208 15.27 0.37 -6.81
N VAL A 209 15.75 1.13 -5.81
CA VAL A 209 15.75 0.73 -4.40
C VAL A 209 14.74 1.58 -3.63
N ILE A 210 13.80 0.94 -2.96
CA ILE A 210 12.71 1.57 -2.20
C ILE A 210 12.89 1.26 -0.71
N ASN A 211 12.96 2.32 0.12
CA ASN A 211 12.68 2.20 1.55
C ASN A 211 11.17 2.45 1.77
N PRO A 212 10.43 1.50 2.34
CA PRO A 212 8.98 1.62 2.49
C PRO A 212 8.59 2.64 3.56
N ASP A 213 9.42 2.88 4.58
CA ASP A 213 9.16 3.91 5.58
C ASP A 213 9.48 5.32 5.04
N PRO A 214 8.47 6.21 4.90
CA PRO A 214 8.67 7.54 4.37
C PRO A 214 9.49 8.46 5.30
N ILE A 215 9.56 8.16 6.60
CA ILE A 215 10.22 9.01 7.59
C ILE A 215 11.72 8.76 7.62
N SER A 216 12.14 7.49 7.64
CA SER A 216 13.54 7.09 7.82
C SER A 216 14.32 6.92 6.52
N THR A 217 13.70 7.13 5.35
CA THR A 217 14.29 6.86 4.02
C THR A 217 15.72 7.39 3.88
N ARG A 218 15.98 8.67 4.22
CA ARG A 218 17.32 9.27 4.05
C ARG A 218 18.38 8.56 4.89
N LEU A 219 18.04 8.17 6.11
CA LEU A 219 18.95 7.46 7.02
C LEU A 219 19.20 6.04 6.52
N ASN A 220 18.14 5.33 6.16
CA ASN A 220 18.21 3.92 5.79
C ASN A 220 18.92 3.65 4.46
N VAL A 221 18.88 4.61 3.53
CA VAL A 221 19.56 4.47 2.23
C VAL A 221 21.01 4.95 2.26
N GLU A 222 21.45 5.66 3.30
CA GLU A 222 22.81 6.21 3.37
C GLU A 222 23.90 5.11 3.35
N PRO A 223 23.80 4.01 4.13
CA PRO A 223 24.79 2.94 4.07
C PRO A 223 24.91 2.32 2.67
N VAL A 224 23.77 2.12 2.00
CA VAL A 224 23.70 1.62 0.61
C VAL A 224 24.42 2.58 -0.34
N ARG A 225 24.20 3.90 -0.19
CA ARG A 225 24.88 4.91 -1.03
C ARG A 225 26.39 4.87 -0.84
N SER A 226 26.84 4.80 0.41
CA SER A 226 28.25 4.81 0.75
C SER A 226 28.95 3.56 0.20
N ARG A 227 28.37 2.37 0.38
CA ARG A 227 28.92 1.12 -0.17
C ARG A 227 28.92 1.08 -1.70
N LEU A 228 27.83 1.50 -2.36
CA LEU A 228 27.80 1.59 -3.83
C LEU A 228 28.89 2.54 -4.36
N LYS A 229 29.10 3.68 -3.69
CA LYS A 229 30.13 4.64 -4.07
C LYS A 229 31.54 4.06 -3.94
N GLU A 230 31.81 3.28 -2.89
CA GLU A 230 33.08 2.55 -2.71
C GLU A 230 33.32 1.55 -3.84
N MET A 231 32.25 0.93 -4.35
CA MET A 231 32.29 0.03 -5.51
C MET A 231 32.34 0.77 -6.87
N GLY A 232 32.41 2.10 -6.87
CA GLY A 232 32.41 2.92 -8.08
C GLY A 232 31.04 3.05 -8.78
N ILE A 233 29.97 2.57 -8.15
CA ILE A 233 28.60 2.66 -8.67
C ILE A 233 27.97 3.94 -8.12
N ARG A 234 27.55 4.84 -9.02
CA ARG A 234 26.88 6.07 -8.60
C ARG A 234 25.42 5.77 -8.25
N SER A 235 24.90 6.49 -7.27
CA SER A 235 23.50 6.45 -6.87
C SER A 235 22.99 7.86 -6.54
N HIS A 236 21.67 8.05 -6.56
CA HIS A 236 21.04 9.30 -6.15
C HIS A 236 19.74 9.03 -5.40
N LEU A 237 19.43 9.91 -4.45
CA LEU A 237 18.15 9.91 -3.75
C LEU A 237 17.16 10.81 -4.48
N ALA A 238 16.10 10.21 -5.03
CA ALA A 238 15.09 10.91 -5.80
C ALA A 238 14.42 12.04 -4.98
N GLY A 239 14.38 13.26 -5.52
CA GLY A 239 13.80 14.45 -4.90
C GLY A 239 14.62 15.10 -3.79
N VAL A 240 15.80 14.56 -3.48
CA VAL A 240 16.76 15.15 -2.55
C VAL A 240 18.03 15.57 -3.29
N ASP A 241 18.59 14.65 -4.08
CA ASP A 241 19.78 14.91 -4.91
C ASP A 241 19.39 15.33 -6.34
N THR A 242 18.11 15.33 -6.65
CA THR A 242 17.54 15.64 -7.97
C THR A 242 16.49 16.74 -7.87
N ASP A 243 16.23 17.40 -9.01
CA ASP A 243 15.05 18.23 -9.15
C ASP A 243 13.79 17.40 -8.81
N PRO A 244 12.75 18.00 -8.18
CA PRO A 244 11.52 17.30 -7.88
C PRO A 244 10.90 16.54 -9.08
N ASN A 245 11.09 17.00 -10.31
CA ASN A 245 10.55 16.34 -11.51
C ASN A 245 11.47 15.27 -12.09
N THR A 246 12.67 15.07 -11.53
CA THR A 246 13.63 14.07 -12.00
C THR A 246 13.67 12.89 -11.02
N PHE A 247 13.09 11.76 -11.44
CA PHE A 247 13.13 10.50 -10.69
C PHE A 247 14.27 9.59 -11.14
N PHE A 248 14.29 9.23 -12.42
CA PHE A 248 15.42 8.56 -13.06
C PHE A 248 16.35 9.58 -13.72
N ARG A 249 17.59 9.17 -14.01
CA ARG A 249 18.53 9.96 -14.80
C ARG A 249 18.92 9.18 -16.07
N PRO A 250 18.04 9.07 -17.08
CA PRO A 250 18.33 8.32 -18.30
C PRO A 250 19.65 8.74 -18.94
N GLY A 251 20.44 7.76 -19.39
CA GLY A 251 21.76 8.00 -19.97
C GLY A 251 22.85 8.42 -18.97
N LYS A 252 22.54 8.54 -17.67
CA LYS A 252 23.54 8.67 -16.61
C LYS A 252 23.62 7.35 -15.86
N ALA A 253 24.84 6.82 -15.72
CA ALA A 253 25.10 5.65 -14.88
C ALA A 253 24.89 6.02 -13.39
N SER A 254 23.64 6.00 -12.91
CA SER A 254 23.28 6.24 -11.52
C SER A 254 22.00 5.49 -11.11
N VAL A 255 22.10 4.62 -10.10
CA VAL A 255 20.97 3.86 -9.55
C VAL A 255 20.07 4.77 -8.70
N THR A 256 18.76 4.62 -8.83
CA THR A 256 17.77 5.41 -8.10
C THR A 256 17.46 4.79 -6.74
N LEU A 257 17.64 5.56 -5.68
CA LEU A 257 17.18 5.25 -4.32
C LEU A 257 16.00 6.17 -3.99
N THR A 258 14.99 5.66 -3.30
CA THR A 258 13.77 6.44 -3.04
C THR A 258 13.03 5.97 -1.78
N GLY A 259 12.18 6.85 -1.26
CA GLY A 259 11.10 6.48 -0.34
C GLY A 259 9.82 6.13 -1.10
N ILE A 260 8.85 5.54 -0.41
CA ILE A 260 7.63 5.01 -1.03
C ILE A 260 6.79 6.06 -1.78
N HIS A 261 6.60 7.26 -1.22
CA HIS A 261 5.75 8.29 -1.83
C HIS A 261 6.27 8.76 -3.20
N ARG A 262 7.59 8.81 -3.40
CA ARG A 262 8.17 9.19 -4.69
C ARG A 262 8.28 8.01 -5.65
N ALA A 263 8.35 6.79 -5.12
CA ALA A 263 8.31 5.58 -5.94
C ALA A 263 6.97 5.44 -6.67
N LYS A 264 5.86 5.92 -6.07
CA LYS A 264 4.56 5.98 -6.74
C LYS A 264 4.65 6.76 -8.05
N GLY A 265 4.05 6.22 -9.11
CA GLY A 265 4.12 6.76 -10.48
C GLY A 265 5.43 6.45 -11.24
N ASN A 266 6.42 5.83 -10.59
CA ASN A 266 7.68 5.43 -11.21
C ASN A 266 7.84 3.91 -11.18
N GLU A 267 8.51 3.34 -12.17
CA GLU A 267 8.62 1.89 -12.35
C GLU A 267 9.99 1.51 -12.91
N ALA A 268 10.48 0.34 -12.51
CA ALA A 268 11.78 -0.19 -12.91
C ALA A 268 11.66 -1.68 -13.24
N GLY A 269 12.59 -2.21 -14.05
CA GLY A 269 12.67 -3.64 -14.35
C GLY A 269 12.92 -4.46 -13.09
N MET A 270 13.92 -4.05 -12.31
CA MET A 270 14.31 -4.62 -11.03
C MET A 270 14.00 -3.67 -9.87
N VAL A 271 13.26 -4.15 -8.89
CA VAL A 271 12.94 -3.40 -7.67
C VAL A 271 13.46 -4.11 -6.44
N TYR A 272 14.29 -3.41 -5.68
CA TYR A 272 14.74 -3.81 -4.36
C TYR A 272 13.95 -3.06 -3.29
N ILE A 273 13.34 -3.79 -2.36
CA ILE A 273 12.64 -3.22 -1.19
C ILE A 273 13.50 -3.52 0.01
N ILE A 274 14.07 -2.50 0.65
CA ILE A 274 14.90 -2.66 1.85
C ILE A 274 14.07 -2.50 3.11
N ASN A 275 14.54 -3.09 4.22
CA ASN A 275 13.92 -2.94 5.53
C ASN A 275 12.43 -3.35 5.55
N ALA A 276 12.08 -4.37 4.77
CA ALA A 276 10.69 -4.79 4.63
C ALA A 276 10.09 -5.30 5.95
N GLN A 277 10.91 -5.67 6.96
CA GLN A 277 10.41 -5.99 8.30
C GLN A 277 9.58 -4.87 8.92
N ASP A 278 9.85 -3.62 8.56
CA ASP A 278 9.11 -2.44 9.02
C ASP A 278 7.67 -2.47 8.48
N CYS A 279 7.41 -3.28 7.46
CA CYS A 279 6.08 -3.51 6.91
C CYS A 279 5.28 -4.62 7.58
N HIS A 280 5.90 -5.47 8.41
CA HIS A 280 5.23 -6.64 8.98
C HIS A 280 4.17 -6.25 10.02
N SER A 281 4.57 -5.40 10.95
CA SER A 281 3.82 -5.00 12.13
C SER A 281 4.05 -3.52 12.37
N ALA A 282 2.98 -2.78 12.63
CA ALA A 282 3.05 -1.39 13.01
C ALA A 282 2.21 -1.21 14.26
N VAL A 283 2.73 -0.45 15.23
CA VAL A 283 1.99 -0.08 16.45
C VAL A 283 0.68 0.62 16.07
N ARG A 284 0.66 1.35 14.94
CA ARG A 284 -0.53 2.01 14.39
C ARG A 284 -0.57 1.95 12.87
N ASN A 285 -1.77 1.90 12.31
CA ASN A 285 -2.05 1.96 10.87
C ASN A 285 -1.30 0.91 10.04
N LEU A 286 -1.42 -0.36 10.46
CA LEU A 286 -0.83 -1.51 9.77
C LEU A 286 -1.27 -1.60 8.31
N ALA A 287 -2.51 -1.22 7.98
CA ALA A 287 -2.94 -1.16 6.57
C ALA A 287 -2.10 -0.20 5.74
N SER A 288 -1.87 1.04 6.19
CA SER A 288 -1.06 1.97 5.40
C SER A 288 0.36 1.47 5.19
N VAL A 289 0.92 0.84 6.22
CA VAL A 289 2.25 0.22 6.14
C VAL A 289 2.28 -0.97 5.16
N ARG A 290 1.25 -1.82 5.17
CA ARG A 290 1.10 -2.94 4.22
C ARG A 290 0.75 -2.47 2.80
N ILE A 291 0.00 -1.37 2.64
CA ILE A 291 -0.24 -0.69 1.36
C ILE A 291 1.06 -0.11 0.81
N GLY A 292 1.94 0.40 1.67
CA GLY A 292 3.29 0.81 1.28
C GLY A 292 4.07 -0.35 0.65
N LEU A 293 4.02 -1.54 1.26
CA LEU A 293 4.63 -2.75 0.71
C LEU A 293 3.98 -3.19 -0.61
N PHE A 294 2.64 -3.17 -0.71
CA PHE A 294 1.91 -3.40 -1.96
C PHE A 294 2.38 -2.44 -3.06
N THR A 295 2.45 -1.15 -2.74
CA THR A 295 2.84 -0.10 -3.68
C THR A 295 4.27 -0.31 -4.14
N ALA A 296 5.19 -0.68 -3.24
CA ALA A 296 6.59 -0.94 -3.56
C ALA A 296 6.75 -2.15 -4.50
N ILE A 297 6.07 -3.26 -4.22
CA ILE A 297 6.12 -4.48 -5.05
C ILE A 297 5.60 -4.20 -6.46
N THR A 298 4.50 -3.45 -6.58
CA THR A 298 3.86 -3.13 -7.86
C THR A 298 4.63 -2.13 -8.72
N ARG A 299 5.73 -1.53 -8.23
CA ARG A 299 6.60 -0.70 -9.08
C ARG A 299 7.54 -1.51 -9.99
N SER A 300 7.58 -2.82 -9.81
CA SER A 300 8.40 -3.69 -10.67
C SER A 300 7.71 -3.97 -12.00
N LYS A 301 8.51 -4.07 -13.07
CA LYS A 301 8.05 -4.58 -14.36
C LYS A 301 8.41 -6.05 -14.57
N ALA A 302 9.45 -6.54 -13.89
CA ALA A 302 9.92 -7.92 -14.04
C ALA A 302 10.29 -8.55 -12.69
N TRP A 303 11.28 -7.99 -11.97
CA TRP A 303 11.86 -8.64 -10.80
C TRP A 303 11.69 -7.83 -9.51
N VAL A 304 11.43 -8.54 -8.41
CA VAL A 304 11.31 -7.99 -7.06
C VAL A 304 12.22 -8.73 -6.08
N ARG A 305 12.97 -7.98 -5.28
CA ARG A 305 13.74 -8.48 -4.15
C ARG A 305 13.28 -7.79 -2.88
N VAL A 306 12.61 -8.52 -2.00
CA VAL A 306 12.14 -8.03 -0.71
C VAL A 306 13.16 -8.42 0.35
N LEU A 307 13.83 -7.42 0.90
CA LEU A 307 14.97 -7.55 1.80
C LEU A 307 14.59 -7.06 3.19
N GLY A 308 15.02 -7.79 4.22
CA GLY A 308 14.82 -7.39 5.60
C GLY A 308 15.61 -8.26 6.56
N PHE A 309 15.48 -7.98 7.85
CA PHE A 309 16.14 -8.75 8.91
C PHE A 309 15.21 -8.96 10.11
N GLY A 310 15.60 -9.88 10.99
CA GLY A 310 14.85 -10.19 12.21
C GLY A 310 13.55 -10.98 11.99
N GLU A 311 12.81 -11.18 13.08
CA GLU A 311 11.63 -12.05 13.12
C GLU A 311 10.48 -11.52 12.26
N SER A 312 10.27 -10.20 12.26
CA SER A 312 9.27 -9.55 11.41
C SER A 312 9.49 -9.81 9.91
N MET A 313 10.75 -9.82 9.44
CA MET A 313 11.03 -10.22 8.06
C MET A 313 10.75 -11.71 7.83
N ALA A 314 11.12 -12.57 8.78
CA ALA A 314 10.87 -14.00 8.68
C ALA A 314 9.36 -14.32 8.59
N MET A 315 8.53 -13.56 9.32
CA MET A 315 7.08 -13.67 9.25
C MET A 315 6.51 -13.22 7.90
N LEU A 316 6.99 -12.10 7.34
CA LEU A 316 6.61 -11.69 5.97
C LEU A 316 7.01 -12.73 4.92
N LYS A 317 8.22 -13.28 5.03
CA LYS A 317 8.67 -14.37 4.17
C LYS A 317 7.75 -15.58 4.30
N ALA A 318 7.34 -15.95 5.51
CA ALA A 318 6.40 -17.07 5.71
C ALA A 318 5.02 -16.81 5.09
N GLU A 319 4.53 -15.57 5.08
CA GLU A 319 3.31 -15.20 4.33
C GLU A 319 3.49 -15.42 2.81
N TYR A 320 4.62 -15.00 2.26
CA TYR A 320 4.96 -15.20 0.85
C TYR A 320 5.09 -16.69 0.48
N GLU A 321 5.82 -17.48 1.27
CA GLU A 321 6.01 -18.91 1.00
C GLU A 321 4.67 -19.68 1.03
N LYS A 322 3.73 -19.28 1.90
CA LYS A 322 2.37 -19.84 1.90
C LYS A 322 1.63 -19.52 0.60
N LEU A 323 1.69 -18.28 0.12
CA LEU A 323 1.09 -17.90 -1.16
C LEU A 323 1.70 -18.68 -2.31
N LYS A 324 3.04 -18.77 -2.35
CA LYS A 324 3.78 -19.50 -3.38
C LYS A 324 3.38 -20.98 -3.42
N ALA A 325 3.29 -21.63 -2.25
CA ALA A 325 2.82 -23.01 -2.13
C ALA A 325 1.35 -23.20 -2.60
N ARG A 326 0.55 -22.12 -2.57
CA ARG A 326 -0.83 -22.09 -3.09
C ARG A 326 -0.90 -21.65 -4.55
N ARG A 327 0.23 -21.66 -5.29
CA ARG A 327 0.32 -21.29 -6.71
C ARG A 327 -0.24 -19.88 -6.99
N PHE A 328 0.03 -18.95 -6.09
CA PHE A 328 -0.40 -17.56 -6.19
C PHE A 328 -1.93 -17.34 -6.18
N GLU A 329 -2.69 -18.32 -5.69
CA GLU A 329 -4.11 -18.17 -5.39
C GLU A 329 -4.31 -17.57 -3.99
N LEU A 330 -5.27 -16.66 -3.84
CA LEU A 330 -5.59 -16.04 -2.56
C LEU A 330 -6.66 -16.86 -1.86
N GLN A 331 -6.31 -17.54 -0.77
CA GLN A 331 -7.21 -18.37 0.01
C GLN A 331 -7.41 -17.79 1.40
N PHE A 332 -8.64 -17.42 1.73
CA PHE A 332 -8.98 -16.83 3.02
C PHE A 332 -10.47 -16.96 3.33
N THR A 333 -10.84 -16.63 4.57
CA THR A 333 -12.25 -16.49 4.95
C THR A 333 -12.67 -15.04 4.74
N TYR A 334 -13.70 -14.84 3.93
CA TYR A 334 -14.25 -13.51 3.70
C TYR A 334 -14.79 -12.94 5.02
N PRO A 335 -14.32 -11.76 5.46
CA PRO A 335 -14.61 -11.25 6.80
C PRO A 335 -16.09 -10.91 6.95
N THR A 336 -16.62 -11.12 8.15
CA THR A 336 -17.99 -10.69 8.49
C THR A 336 -18.11 -9.18 8.46
N SER A 337 -19.34 -8.67 8.41
CA SER A 337 -19.61 -7.24 8.52
C SER A 337 -19.03 -6.60 9.79
N GLU A 338 -19.06 -7.30 10.94
CA GLU A 338 -18.42 -6.84 12.19
C GLU A 338 -16.89 -6.78 12.07
N GLN A 339 -16.26 -7.82 11.52
CA GLN A 339 -14.81 -7.82 11.30
C GLN A 339 -14.39 -6.69 10.34
N ARG A 340 -15.16 -6.44 9.27
CA ARG A 340 -14.88 -5.33 8.35
C ARG A 340 -14.98 -3.99 9.06
N GLU A 341 -15.96 -3.79 9.93
CA GLU A 341 -16.06 -2.55 10.71
C GLU A 341 -14.89 -2.39 11.69
N GLN A 342 -14.46 -3.47 12.36
CA GLN A 342 -13.26 -3.44 13.21
C GLN A 342 -12.00 -3.06 12.41
N LEU A 343 -11.81 -3.65 11.22
CA LEU A 343 -10.69 -3.30 10.33
C LEU A 343 -10.73 -1.82 9.95
N ARG A 344 -11.90 -1.26 9.61
CA ARG A 344 -12.05 0.18 9.32
C ARG A 344 -11.77 1.08 10.52
N LEU A 345 -12.23 0.70 11.71
CA LEU A 345 -12.03 1.48 12.94
C LEU A 345 -10.54 1.55 13.33
N ILE A 346 -9.78 0.49 13.06
CA ILE A 346 -8.32 0.47 13.25
C ILE A 346 -7.63 1.41 12.24
N HIS A 347 -8.22 1.63 11.06
CA HIS A 347 -7.64 2.45 9.97
C HIS A 347 -8.04 3.92 9.95
N LYS A 348 -9.13 4.31 10.62
CA LYS A 348 -9.52 5.74 10.66
C LYS A 348 -8.38 6.54 11.26
N ASP A 349 -7.70 7.32 10.40
CA ASP A 349 -6.62 8.23 10.75
C ASP A 349 -7.07 9.12 11.92
N ARG A 350 -6.52 8.82 13.10
CA ARG A 350 -6.65 9.69 14.26
C ARG A 350 -5.71 10.87 14.04
N THR A 351 -6.21 12.08 14.30
CA THR A 351 -5.49 13.32 13.98
C THR A 351 -4.09 13.37 14.61
N THR A 352 -3.20 14.22 14.11
CA THR A 352 -1.85 14.43 14.71
C THR A 352 -1.91 14.81 16.20
N ALA A 353 -2.99 15.48 16.62
CA ALA A 353 -3.26 15.78 18.02
C ALA A 353 -3.59 14.52 18.84
N ASP A 354 -4.40 13.61 18.29
CA ASP A 354 -4.68 12.31 18.89
C ASP A 354 -3.41 11.45 18.94
N LEU A 355 -2.60 11.46 17.87
CA LEU A 355 -1.33 10.71 17.79
C LEU A 355 -0.37 11.08 18.92
N LYS A 356 -0.23 12.37 19.24
CA LYS A 356 0.62 12.87 20.34
C LYS A 356 0.05 12.50 21.71
N ARG A 357 -1.27 12.59 21.90
CA ARG A 357 -1.94 12.22 23.16
C ARG A 357 -1.77 10.73 23.47
N PHE A 358 -1.94 9.86 22.47
CA PHE A 358 -1.79 8.42 22.68
C PHE A 358 -0.32 8.00 22.86
N ARG A 359 0.66 8.59 22.15
CA ARG A 359 2.09 8.25 22.36
C ARG A 359 2.58 8.57 23.77
N ASN A 360 2.02 9.60 24.40
CA ASN A 360 2.26 9.89 25.81
C ASN A 360 1.58 8.85 26.72
N ARG A 361 0.41 8.33 26.34
CA ARG A 361 -0.29 7.26 27.09
C ARG A 361 0.42 5.91 26.99
N ASP A 362 0.92 5.53 25.81
CA ASP A 362 1.67 4.28 25.63
C ASP A 362 2.95 4.30 26.47
N ARG A 363 3.67 5.44 26.48
CA ARG A 363 4.84 5.62 27.35
C ARG A 363 4.48 5.49 28.83
N HIS A 364 3.40 6.13 29.28
CA HIS A 364 2.96 5.98 30.67
C HIS A 364 2.55 4.53 31.00
N LEU A 365 2.09 3.75 30.01
CA LEU A 365 1.76 2.34 30.21
C LEU A 365 3.03 1.48 30.29
N ASP A 366 4.01 1.72 29.43
CA ASP A 366 5.32 1.06 29.46
C ASP A 366 6.07 1.40 30.76
N ASP A 367 6.01 2.67 31.20
CA ASP A 367 6.59 3.12 32.47
C ASP A 367 5.90 2.40 33.65
N LEU A 368 4.57 2.31 33.66
CA LEU A 368 3.81 1.58 34.70
C LEU A 368 4.12 0.07 34.71
N LEU A 369 4.24 -0.54 33.53
CA LEU A 369 4.61 -1.96 33.40
C LEU A 369 6.02 -2.20 33.93
N TYR A 370 6.96 -1.32 33.59
CA TYR A 370 8.32 -1.37 34.09
C TYR A 370 8.38 -1.20 35.61
N GLU A 371 7.62 -0.27 36.18
CA GLU A 371 7.51 -0.05 37.63
C GLU A 371 6.90 -1.26 38.37
N LEU A 372 5.94 -1.95 37.76
CA LEU A 372 5.36 -3.19 38.29
C LEU A 372 6.34 -4.37 38.19
N GLU A 373 7.08 -4.48 37.09
CA GLU A 373 8.08 -5.54 36.87
C GLU A 373 9.34 -5.36 37.73
N SER A 374 9.75 -4.10 37.98
CA SER A 374 10.88 -3.75 38.83
C SER A 374 10.54 -3.84 40.33
N GLY A 375 9.26 -3.94 40.67
CA GLY A 375 8.75 -4.00 42.04
C GLY A 375 8.73 -2.64 42.76
N GLU A 376 8.89 -1.53 42.01
CA GLU A 376 8.73 -0.16 42.52
C GLU A 376 7.27 0.17 42.84
N VAL A 377 6.33 -0.46 42.13
CA VAL A 377 4.90 -0.47 42.44
C VAL A 377 4.46 -1.91 42.67
N GLN A 378 3.81 -2.19 43.80
CA GLN A 378 3.24 -3.51 44.04
C GLN A 378 1.79 -3.54 43.55
N ILE A 379 1.30 -4.73 43.17
CA ILE A 379 -0.10 -4.89 42.73
C ILE A 379 -1.05 -4.49 43.87
N GLU A 380 -0.62 -4.66 45.11
CA GLU A 380 -1.32 -4.26 46.33
C GLU A 380 -1.45 -2.74 46.50
N ASP A 381 -0.62 -1.96 45.81
CA ASP A 381 -0.67 -0.48 45.81
C ASP A 381 -1.71 0.07 44.82
N LEU A 382 -2.22 -0.77 43.92
CA LEU A 382 -3.31 -0.43 43.00
C LEU A 382 -4.67 -0.71 43.67
N ASP A 383 -5.62 0.21 43.52
CA ASP A 383 -6.95 0.00 44.07
C ASP A 383 -7.67 -1.18 43.36
N GLY A 384 -8.49 -1.90 44.12
CA GLY A 384 -9.16 -3.10 43.64
C GLY A 384 -10.10 -2.86 42.44
N GLU A 385 -10.59 -1.63 42.25
CA GLU A 385 -11.42 -1.27 41.10
C GLU A 385 -10.57 -1.15 39.83
N THR A 386 -9.40 -0.51 39.91
CA THR A 386 -8.44 -0.44 38.81
C THR A 386 -7.94 -1.82 38.38
N ILE A 387 -7.61 -2.70 39.33
CA ILE A 387 -7.19 -4.09 39.04
C ILE A 387 -8.31 -4.87 38.34
N ALA A 388 -9.56 -4.73 38.81
CA ALA A 388 -10.71 -5.37 38.19
C ALA A 388 -10.95 -4.88 36.75
N ARG A 389 -10.81 -3.57 36.52
CA ARG A 389 -10.94 -2.98 35.17
C ARG A 389 -9.82 -3.43 34.23
N ILE A 390 -8.58 -3.47 34.70
CA ILE A 390 -7.45 -3.96 33.92
C ILE A 390 -7.64 -5.44 33.56
N ARG A 391 -8.05 -6.28 34.51
CA ARG A 391 -8.34 -7.71 34.26
C ARG A 391 -9.46 -7.91 33.25
N ASN A 392 -10.53 -7.13 33.34
CA ASN A 392 -11.64 -7.23 32.38
C ASN A 392 -11.22 -6.82 30.97
N VAL A 393 -10.38 -5.79 30.83
CA VAL A 393 -9.91 -5.31 29.51
C VAL A 393 -8.84 -6.22 28.89
N LEU A 394 -8.04 -6.93 29.69
CA LEU A 394 -7.01 -7.85 29.20
C LEU A 394 -7.51 -9.29 28.95
N MET A 395 -8.71 -9.63 29.45
CA MET A 395 -9.33 -10.96 29.26
C MET A 395 -10.53 -10.95 28.28
N GLU A 396 -10.92 -9.78 27.76
CA GLU A 396 -11.72 -9.63 26.52
C GLU A 396 -10.79 -9.62 25.28
#